data_AF-A0A482VGH6-F1
#
_entry.id   AF-A0A482VGH6-F1
#
_cell.length_a   1.000
_cell.length_b   1.000
_cell.length_c   1.000
_cell.angle_alpha   90.00
_cell.angle_beta   90.00
_cell.angle_gamma   90.00
#
_symmetry.space_group_name_H-M   'P 1'
#
loop_
_entity.id
_entity.type
_entity.pdbx_description
1 polymer ?
#
loop_
_entity_poly.entity_id
_entity_poly.type
_entity_poly.pdbx_seq_one_letter_code
_entity_poly.pdbx_strand_id
1 'polypeptide(L)'
;MTEKPNLKPPDHVCGQTVLNKTLFEKTITVPCLVVKGVKISTVIPIVKKYLLKLENFKPVKTINEQEAEIFFNPELVNNWNDLSVEDQKSLQELSFNENNLVDRSHTLTYENYNVESILRAILPKNVEGSSSFTKIGHIVHLNLREHLIPYKDIIGEVLFDKVPGCRTVVNKVAIIDNTYRNFQMEVLKGDNDMHTKVKENKCTFEFDFSKVYWNSRLCTEHERIVNMVKSGDVLFDVFAGVGPFSIPIAKKGCLVYANDLNPESYKWLNHNSKINKIGNNLKTFNKDGREFILGVVKELLLEHLNKRNVFIVMNLPAMAVEFLNAFINLYKEEELKQIENPPIVIVYCFAKGEDYESIAKKLLFDSIGFDIGSKIIEIFRVRTVSSLKEMMRIVFKLDRDILSGLKTNLPHKRKHAHDDSISVKKCNDFDVTMGKNKKKTNSVFKVAGAKSLKLKAKAKAVKTELKQINIKNKSKILEVDKELVNLQEKLRNTAPQEKKEKSKSGSKLPSKINSNSDSNVNVEQLNAMQL
;
A
#
# COMPACT_ATOMS: atom_id res chain seq x y z
N MET A 1 26.96 -7.88 39.46
CA MET A 1 26.81 -7.14 38.19
C MET A 1 25.52 -6.35 38.30
N THR A 2 25.54 -5.04 38.12
CA THR A 2 24.31 -4.25 37.94
C THR A 2 23.69 -4.61 36.59
N GLU A 3 22.38 -4.84 36.56
CA GLU A 3 21.68 -5.00 35.28
C GLU A 3 21.74 -3.70 34.49
N LYS A 4 21.96 -3.78 33.17
CA LYS A 4 21.92 -2.57 32.33
C LYS A 4 20.50 -1.98 32.40
N PRO A 5 20.35 -0.66 32.69
CA PRO A 5 19.06 -0.03 32.85
C PRO A 5 18.23 -0.09 31.57
N ASN A 6 17.27 -1.01 31.58
CA ASN A 6 16.45 -1.40 30.44
C ASN A 6 15.39 -0.32 30.12
N LEU A 7 15.52 0.36 28.97
CA LEU A 7 14.61 1.45 28.56
C LEU A 7 13.25 0.99 28.01
N LYS A 8 12.89 -0.29 28.14
CA LYS A 8 11.58 -0.83 27.72
C LYS A 8 10.51 -0.66 28.83
N PRO A 9 9.21 -0.73 28.49
CA PRO A 9 8.14 -0.83 29.49
C PRO A 9 8.34 -1.98 30.50
N PRO A 10 7.66 -1.96 31.66
CA PRO A 10 7.69 -3.07 32.62
C PRO A 10 7.14 -4.38 32.01
N ASP A 11 7.79 -5.52 32.26
CA ASP A 11 7.31 -6.83 31.78
C ASP A 11 5.90 -7.22 32.29
N HIS A 12 5.42 -6.59 33.37
CA HIS A 12 4.10 -6.86 33.96
C HIS A 12 2.91 -6.25 33.18
N VAL A 13 3.15 -5.50 32.09
CA VAL A 13 2.07 -5.06 31.19
C VAL A 13 1.65 -6.14 30.18
N CYS A 14 2.38 -7.26 30.14
CA CYS A 14 2.14 -8.39 29.25
C CYS A 14 0.78 -9.05 29.51
N GLY A 15 0.03 -9.32 28.43
CA GLY A 15 -1.29 -9.96 28.47
C GLY A 15 -2.47 -8.99 28.66
N GLN A 16 -2.25 -7.67 28.75
CA GLN A 16 -3.34 -6.70 28.87
C GLN A 16 -4.21 -6.65 27.61
N THR A 17 -5.53 -6.62 27.80
CA THR A 17 -6.55 -6.41 26.74
C THR A 17 -7.27 -5.05 26.87
N VAL A 18 -7.06 -4.33 27.97
CA VAL A 18 -7.56 -2.97 28.25
C VAL A 18 -6.37 -2.13 28.71
N LEU A 19 -6.18 -0.93 28.17
CA LEU A 19 -4.99 -0.13 28.45
C LEU A 19 -5.03 0.46 29.87
N ASN A 20 -4.07 0.11 30.71
CA ASN A 20 -3.81 0.85 31.95
C ASN A 20 -2.45 1.57 31.89
N LYS A 21 -2.48 2.89 31.73
CA LYS A 21 -1.29 3.73 31.55
C LYS A 21 -0.38 3.80 32.79
N THR A 22 -0.89 3.62 34.02
CA THR A 22 -0.04 3.69 35.23
C THR A 22 0.86 2.46 35.38
N LEU A 23 0.49 1.32 34.79
CA LEU A 23 1.34 0.12 34.75
C LEU A 23 2.54 0.24 33.80
N PHE A 24 2.66 1.37 33.09
CA PHE A 24 3.87 1.74 32.36
C PHE A 24 4.85 2.57 33.21
N GLU A 25 4.51 2.91 34.46
CA GLU A 25 5.41 3.67 35.31
C GLU A 25 6.66 2.86 35.68
N LYS A 26 7.83 3.45 35.43
CA LYS A 26 9.13 2.80 35.65
C LYS A 26 10.20 3.82 36.04
N THR A 27 10.59 3.81 37.31
CA THR A 27 11.75 4.58 37.77
C THR A 27 13.04 3.97 37.22
N ILE A 28 13.84 4.80 36.57
CA ILE A 28 15.19 4.47 36.09
C ILE A 28 16.22 5.46 36.66
N THR A 29 17.47 5.03 36.71
CA THR A 29 18.62 5.91 36.94
C THR A 29 19.18 6.33 35.58
N VAL A 30 19.48 7.63 35.44
CA VAL A 30 19.96 8.26 34.21
C VAL A 30 21.20 9.11 34.54
N PRO A 31 22.38 8.77 34.01
CA PRO A 31 23.57 9.60 34.13
C PRO A 31 23.36 10.94 33.42
N CYS A 32 23.67 12.01 34.13
CA CYS A 32 23.41 13.39 33.74
C CYS A 32 24.70 14.21 33.86
N LEU A 33 25.17 14.78 32.74
CA LEU A 33 26.25 15.76 32.77
C LEU A 33 25.69 17.10 33.25
N VAL A 34 26.18 17.58 34.39
CA VAL A 34 25.86 18.90 34.96
C VAL A 34 26.81 19.94 34.38
N VAL A 35 26.28 20.73 33.44
CA VAL A 35 26.97 21.84 32.78
C VAL A 35 26.82 23.08 33.64
N LYS A 36 27.94 23.70 34.04
CA LYS A 36 28.00 24.95 34.82
C LYS A 36 29.00 25.93 34.22
N GLY A 37 28.60 27.21 34.09
CA GLY A 37 29.45 28.29 33.58
C GLY A 37 29.82 28.22 32.09
N VAL A 38 29.45 27.15 31.38
CA VAL A 38 29.78 26.89 29.98
C VAL A 38 28.52 26.93 29.12
N LYS A 39 28.60 27.55 27.94
CA LYS A 39 27.47 27.64 26.99
C LYS A 39 27.11 26.24 26.46
N ILE A 40 25.88 25.81 26.68
CA ILE A 40 25.32 24.53 26.21
C ILE A 40 25.64 24.24 24.73
N SER A 41 25.69 25.29 23.89
CA SER A 41 26.01 25.19 22.47
C SER A 41 27.42 24.67 22.12
N THR A 42 28.39 24.73 23.03
CA THR A 42 29.74 24.14 22.82
C THR A 42 29.80 22.68 23.28
N VAL A 43 29.03 22.32 24.31
CA VAL A 43 28.99 20.95 24.88
C VAL A 43 28.17 20.00 24.01
N ILE A 44 27.00 20.46 23.52
CA ILE A 44 26.06 19.60 22.77
C ILE A 44 26.65 18.95 21.53
N PRO A 45 27.46 19.61 20.66
CA PRO A 45 28.08 18.97 19.50
C PRO A 45 28.86 17.69 19.84
N ILE A 46 29.55 17.67 21.00
CA ILE A 46 30.30 16.51 21.50
C ILE A 46 29.32 15.41 21.93
N VAL A 47 28.42 15.73 22.86
CA VAL A 47 27.60 14.71 23.56
C VAL A 47 26.31 14.30 22.82
N LYS A 48 25.97 14.91 21.68
CA LYS A 48 24.74 14.67 20.89
C LYS A 48 24.49 13.20 20.54
N LYS A 49 25.55 12.41 20.39
CA LYS A 49 25.45 10.96 20.10
C LYS A 49 24.94 10.16 21.31
N TYR A 50 25.27 10.59 22.53
CA TYR A 50 24.93 9.91 23.80
C TYR A 50 23.57 10.27 24.40
N LEU A 51 22.92 11.35 23.97
CA LEU A 51 21.66 11.85 24.58
C LEU A 51 20.53 10.79 24.68
N LEU A 52 19.81 10.77 25.81
CA LEU A 52 18.63 9.94 26.05
C LEU A 52 17.44 10.38 25.17
N LYS A 53 17.18 9.65 24.09
CA LYS A 53 16.14 9.95 23.10
C LYS A 53 14.91 9.08 23.37
N LEU A 54 13.97 9.62 24.14
CA LEU A 54 12.64 9.05 24.42
C LEU A 54 11.54 10.00 23.92
N GLU A 55 10.32 9.49 23.77
CA GLU A 55 9.17 10.36 23.49
C GLU A 55 8.86 11.24 24.70
N ASN A 56 8.34 12.45 24.46
CA ASN A 56 7.96 13.43 25.48
C ASN A 56 9.01 13.74 26.57
N PHE A 57 10.29 13.42 26.32
CA PHE A 57 11.42 13.63 27.23
C PHE A 57 12.33 14.74 26.73
N LYS A 58 12.89 15.54 27.65
CA LYS A 58 13.83 16.62 27.33
C LYS A 58 15.26 16.19 27.72
N PRO A 59 16.09 15.70 26.77
CA PRO A 59 17.47 15.29 27.08
C PRO A 59 18.41 16.43 27.46
N VAL A 60 17.95 17.68 27.33
CA VAL A 60 18.66 18.89 27.78
C VAL A 60 17.65 19.73 28.56
N LYS A 61 17.99 20.06 29.80
CA LYS A 61 17.15 20.83 30.73
C LYS A 61 17.99 21.96 31.32
N THR A 62 17.83 23.16 30.77
CA THR A 62 18.34 24.39 31.37
C THR A 62 17.68 24.60 32.73
N ILE A 63 18.47 24.82 33.78
CA ILE A 63 17.99 25.15 35.13
C ILE A 63 17.97 26.68 35.30
N ASN A 64 19.05 27.36 34.87
CA ASN A 64 19.19 28.81 34.86
C ASN A 64 20.15 29.21 33.71
N GLU A 65 20.46 30.50 33.56
CA GLU A 65 21.29 31.00 32.45
C GLU A 65 22.72 30.42 32.40
N GLN A 66 23.20 29.87 33.51
CA GLN A 66 24.57 29.35 33.68
C GLN A 66 24.63 27.84 33.99
N GLU A 67 23.48 27.16 34.16
CA GLU A 67 23.41 25.75 34.59
C GLU A 67 22.39 24.94 33.77
N ALA A 68 22.81 23.76 33.32
CA ALA A 68 21.95 22.82 32.62
C ALA A 68 22.29 21.35 32.91
N GLU A 69 21.27 20.51 32.85
CA GLU A 69 21.36 19.06 32.94
C GLU A 69 21.28 18.45 31.53
N ILE A 70 22.25 17.61 31.16
CA ILE A 70 22.26 16.87 29.89
C ILE A 70 22.19 15.37 30.20
N PHE A 71 21.06 14.74 29.86
CA PHE A 71 20.76 13.35 30.17
C PHE A 71 21.28 12.40 29.08
N PHE A 72 22.13 11.45 29.46
CA PHE A 72 22.67 10.43 28.57
C PHE A 72 21.80 9.17 28.56
N ASN A 73 21.81 8.46 27.44
CA ASN A 73 21.18 7.15 27.32
C ASN A 73 21.99 6.15 28.17
N PRO A 74 21.40 5.57 29.22
CA PRO A 74 22.14 4.70 30.13
C PRO A 74 22.40 3.30 29.55
N GLU A 75 21.84 2.97 28.38
CA GLU A 75 22.28 1.80 27.60
C GLU A 75 23.62 2.06 26.86
N LEU A 76 24.00 3.34 26.68
CA LEU A 76 25.24 3.79 26.03
C LEU A 76 26.31 4.29 27.01
N VAL A 77 25.93 5.07 28.03
CA VAL A 77 26.85 5.69 29.01
C VAL A 77 26.31 5.48 30.41
N ASN A 78 27.04 4.74 31.24
CA ASN A 78 26.79 4.53 32.68
C ASN A 78 27.81 5.29 33.53
N ASN A 79 29.04 5.45 33.02
CA ASN A 79 30.14 6.14 33.70
C ASN A 79 30.99 6.95 32.70
N TRP A 80 31.89 7.80 33.20
CA TRP A 80 32.71 8.69 32.36
C TRP A 80 33.52 7.95 31.28
N ASN A 81 34.00 6.73 31.58
CA ASN A 81 34.84 5.96 30.67
C ASN A 81 34.07 5.30 29.50
N ASP A 82 32.74 5.37 29.48
CA ASP A 82 31.92 4.92 28.34
C ASP A 82 31.86 5.97 27.20
N LEU A 83 32.35 7.19 27.45
CA LEU A 83 32.56 8.24 26.44
C LEU A 83 33.83 7.95 25.63
N SER A 84 33.88 8.33 24.34
CA SER A 84 35.10 8.10 23.54
C SER A 84 36.26 8.99 24.01
N VAL A 85 37.50 8.55 23.81
CA VAL A 85 38.70 9.24 24.31
C VAL A 85 38.78 10.68 23.78
N GLU A 86 38.33 10.88 22.54
CA GLU A 86 38.22 12.19 21.90
C GLU A 86 37.19 13.09 22.59
N ASP A 87 35.99 12.56 22.90
CA ASP A 87 34.95 13.33 23.59
C ASP A 87 35.37 13.65 25.03
N GLN A 88 35.97 12.69 25.75
CA GLN A 88 36.49 12.90 27.10
C GLN A 88 37.51 14.05 27.10
N LYS A 89 38.43 14.07 26.14
CA LYS A 89 39.41 15.16 25.99
C LYS A 89 38.73 16.49 25.65
N SER A 90 37.80 16.53 24.70
CA SER A 90 37.06 17.76 24.36
C SER A 90 36.17 18.28 25.50
N LEU A 91 35.71 17.40 26.40
CA LEU A 91 34.99 17.79 27.61
C LEU A 91 35.96 18.29 28.71
N GLN A 92 37.14 17.68 28.85
CA GLN A 92 38.21 18.15 29.75
C GLN A 92 38.77 19.52 29.34
N GLU A 93 38.89 19.79 28.03
CA GLU A 93 39.22 21.12 27.49
C GLU A 93 38.15 22.18 27.81
N LEU A 94 36.91 21.75 28.14
CA LEU A 94 35.83 22.60 28.66
C LEU A 94 35.70 22.50 30.21
N SER A 95 36.72 22.00 30.91
CA SER A 95 36.79 21.81 32.37
C SER A 95 35.81 20.79 32.97
N PHE A 96 35.24 19.88 32.18
CA PHE A 96 34.43 18.77 32.68
C PHE A 96 35.27 17.52 32.98
N ASN A 97 34.90 16.80 34.03
CA ASN A 97 35.47 15.51 34.42
C ASN A 97 34.37 14.60 35.01
N GLU A 98 34.76 13.42 35.51
CA GLU A 98 33.83 12.43 36.06
C GLU A 98 32.89 12.98 37.14
N ASN A 99 33.33 13.95 37.97
CA ASN A 99 32.52 14.56 39.02
C ASN A 99 31.36 15.44 38.47
N ASN A 100 31.37 15.76 37.19
CA ASN A 100 30.25 16.44 36.52
C ASN A 100 29.16 15.47 36.05
N LEU A 101 29.42 14.15 36.03
CA LEU A 101 28.45 13.13 35.68
C LEU A 101 27.76 12.62 36.95
N VAL A 102 26.50 12.99 37.14
CA VAL A 102 25.71 12.61 38.33
C VAL A 102 24.52 11.75 37.94
N ASP A 103 24.19 10.76 38.76
CA ASP A 103 22.98 9.97 38.57
C ASP A 103 21.73 10.77 38.96
N ARG A 104 20.72 10.75 38.07
CA ARG A 104 19.39 11.32 38.31
C ARG A 104 18.33 10.24 38.20
N SER A 105 17.40 10.23 39.14
CA SER A 105 16.25 9.32 39.11
C SER A 105 15.12 9.93 38.28
N HIS A 106 14.57 9.16 37.35
CA HIS A 106 13.48 9.57 36.47
C HIS A 106 12.42 8.47 36.36
N THR A 107 11.16 8.81 36.63
CA THR A 107 10.02 7.94 36.33
C THR A 107 9.66 8.09 34.85
N LEU A 108 9.91 7.03 34.06
CA LEU A 108 9.29 6.88 32.75
C LEU A 108 7.82 6.53 32.90
N THR A 109 7.02 6.94 31.93
CA THR A 109 5.57 6.70 31.87
C THR A 109 5.17 6.21 30.48
N TYR A 110 3.90 5.85 30.30
CA TYR A 110 3.30 5.55 28.99
C TYR A 110 3.67 6.58 27.90
N GLU A 111 3.79 7.85 28.26
CA GLU A 111 4.10 8.92 27.32
C GLU A 111 5.54 8.90 26.78
N ASN A 112 6.45 8.16 27.42
CA ASN A 112 7.85 8.07 27.02
C ASN A 112 8.17 6.90 26.07
N TYR A 113 7.27 5.92 25.98
CA TYR A 113 7.42 4.75 25.14
C TYR A 113 6.72 4.91 23.78
N ASN A 114 7.37 4.46 22.71
CA ASN A 114 6.79 4.47 21.38
C ASN A 114 5.80 3.30 21.17
N VAL A 115 4.96 3.40 20.12
CA VAL A 115 3.96 2.38 19.74
C VAL A 115 4.53 0.97 19.70
N GLU A 116 5.70 0.78 19.09
CA GLU A 116 6.31 -0.55 18.94
C GLU A 116 6.69 -1.14 20.30
N SER A 117 7.27 -0.33 21.18
CA SER A 117 7.68 -0.75 22.53
C SER A 117 6.48 -1.07 23.41
N ILE A 118 5.41 -0.26 23.33
CA ILE A 118 4.16 -0.47 24.04
C ILE A 118 3.50 -1.79 23.58
N LEU A 119 3.27 -1.95 22.27
CA LEU A 119 2.61 -3.14 21.74
C LEU A 119 3.44 -4.41 21.97
N ARG A 120 4.78 -4.32 21.89
CA ARG A 120 5.68 -5.45 22.17
C ARG A 120 5.72 -5.85 23.65
N ALA A 121 5.42 -4.93 24.57
CA ALA A 121 5.34 -5.23 26.00
C ALA A 121 3.96 -5.77 26.40
N ILE A 122 2.89 -5.29 25.76
CA ILE A 122 1.51 -5.75 25.96
C ILE A 122 1.29 -7.16 25.40
N LEU A 123 1.72 -7.40 24.15
CA LEU A 123 1.43 -8.67 23.48
C LEU A 123 2.27 -9.82 24.07
N PRO A 124 1.67 -11.00 24.33
CA PRO A 124 2.41 -12.15 24.86
C PRO A 124 3.62 -12.54 24.01
N LYS A 125 4.66 -13.08 24.66
CA LYS A 125 5.94 -13.44 24.00
C LYS A 125 5.81 -14.54 22.94
N ASN A 126 4.69 -15.28 22.91
CA ASN A 126 4.31 -16.26 21.89
C ASN A 126 3.37 -15.71 20.80
N VAL A 127 2.94 -14.46 20.89
CA VAL A 127 2.10 -13.78 19.89
C VAL A 127 3.01 -13.03 18.91
N GLU A 128 3.31 -13.67 17.78
CA GLU A 128 4.18 -13.03 16.78
C GLU A 128 3.50 -11.85 16.07
N GLY A 129 4.20 -10.72 16.10
CA GLY A 129 4.02 -9.59 15.19
C GLY A 129 3.07 -8.50 15.67
N SER A 130 3.60 -7.28 15.82
CA SER A 130 2.80 -6.07 15.74
C SER A 130 2.26 -5.91 14.30
N SER A 131 0.94 -5.83 14.11
CA SER A 131 0.37 -5.58 12.79
C SER A 131 0.79 -4.21 12.26
N SER A 132 1.64 -4.18 11.22
CA SER A 132 2.15 -2.93 10.64
C SER A 132 1.00 -2.06 10.11
N PHE A 133 0.77 -0.92 10.76
CA PHE A 133 -0.31 0.01 10.44
C PHE A 133 0.05 0.94 9.27
N THR A 134 -0.86 1.83 8.90
CA THR A 134 -0.66 2.86 7.86
C THR A 134 -1.53 4.07 8.15
N LYS A 135 -0.95 5.26 8.10
CA LYS A 135 -1.67 6.52 8.29
C LYS A 135 -2.08 7.14 6.95
N ILE A 136 -3.32 7.61 6.86
CA ILE A 136 -3.91 8.30 5.71
C ILE A 136 -4.71 9.48 6.27
N GLY A 137 -4.13 10.68 6.24
CA GLY A 137 -4.66 11.86 6.93
C GLY A 137 -4.76 11.59 8.43
N HIS A 138 -5.95 11.64 9.02
CA HIS A 138 -6.20 11.30 10.43
C HIS A 138 -6.49 9.81 10.68
N ILE A 139 -6.72 9.03 9.61
CA ILE A 139 -7.10 7.62 9.72
C ILE A 139 -5.84 6.77 9.86
N VAL A 140 -5.78 5.93 10.88
CA VAL A 140 -4.79 4.85 11.00
C VAL A 140 -5.50 3.54 10.67
N HIS A 141 -5.06 2.86 9.60
CA HIS A 141 -5.58 1.53 9.27
C HIS A 141 -4.55 0.44 9.52
N LEU A 142 -5.02 -0.73 9.92
CA LEU A 142 -4.25 -1.95 10.06
C LEU A 142 -5.02 -3.14 9.44
N ASN A 143 -4.39 -4.29 9.38
CA ASN A 143 -5.06 -5.57 9.13
C ASN A 143 -4.63 -6.48 10.28
N LEU A 144 -5.55 -6.85 11.17
CA LEU A 144 -5.25 -7.76 12.27
C LEU A 144 -5.21 -9.20 11.75
N ARG A 145 -4.26 -9.99 12.27
CA ARG A 145 -4.28 -11.44 12.14
C ARG A 145 -5.24 -12.00 13.20
N GLU A 146 -5.80 -13.19 12.96
CA GLU A 146 -6.77 -13.84 13.85
C GLU A 146 -6.30 -13.89 15.32
N HIS A 147 -5.03 -14.24 15.54
CA HIS A 147 -4.43 -14.31 16.88
C HIS A 147 -4.19 -12.95 17.56
N LEU A 148 -4.39 -11.83 16.85
CA LEU A 148 -4.34 -10.46 17.37
C LEU A 148 -5.73 -9.86 17.62
N ILE A 149 -6.81 -10.51 17.16
CA ILE A 149 -8.20 -10.05 17.37
C ILE A 149 -8.54 -9.89 18.87
N PRO A 150 -8.09 -10.76 19.81
CA PRO A 150 -8.31 -10.55 21.25
C PRO A 150 -7.67 -9.29 21.83
N TYR A 151 -6.75 -8.65 21.10
CA TYR A 151 -6.05 -7.42 21.50
C TYR A 151 -6.47 -6.21 20.66
N LYS A 152 -7.50 -6.33 19.80
CA LYS A 152 -7.85 -5.30 18.82
C LYS A 152 -8.13 -3.94 19.46
N ASP A 153 -8.78 -3.92 20.62
CA ASP A 153 -9.26 -2.69 21.25
C ASP A 153 -8.11 -1.92 21.91
N ILE A 154 -7.22 -2.61 22.64
CA ILE A 154 -5.99 -2.04 23.18
C ILE A 154 -4.98 -1.65 22.09
N ILE A 155 -4.89 -2.41 20.99
CA ILE A 155 -4.12 -2.00 19.79
C ILE A 155 -4.72 -0.72 19.19
N GLY A 156 -6.05 -0.63 19.09
CA GLY A 156 -6.78 0.54 18.62
C GLY A 156 -6.52 1.78 19.47
N GLU A 157 -6.57 1.64 20.79
CA GLU A 157 -6.32 2.71 21.76
C GLU A 157 -4.86 3.18 21.74
N VAL A 158 -3.88 2.27 21.76
CA VAL A 158 -2.45 2.64 21.66
C VAL A 158 -2.14 3.36 20.35
N LEU A 159 -2.75 2.95 19.23
CA LEU A 159 -2.56 3.63 17.95
C LEU A 159 -3.26 5.00 17.89
N PHE A 160 -4.41 5.15 18.54
CA PHE A 160 -5.13 6.42 18.62
C PHE A 160 -4.35 7.46 19.43
N ASP A 161 -3.88 7.06 20.61
CA ASP A 161 -3.16 7.93 21.55
C ASP A 161 -1.78 8.35 21.03
N LYS A 162 -1.00 7.40 20.48
CA LYS A 162 0.42 7.60 20.20
C LYS A 162 0.75 7.98 18.75
N VAL A 163 -0.17 7.85 17.79
CA VAL A 163 0.09 8.25 16.39
C VAL A 163 -0.32 9.72 16.20
N PRO A 164 0.61 10.68 16.04
CA PRO A 164 0.29 12.11 16.14
C PRO A 164 -0.78 12.55 15.14
N GLY A 165 -1.87 13.17 15.61
CA GLY A 165 -2.98 13.62 14.76
C GLY A 165 -3.80 12.49 14.14
N CYS A 166 -3.89 11.33 14.79
CA CYS A 166 -4.95 10.37 14.54
C CYS A 166 -6.30 10.91 15.06
N ARG A 167 -7.42 10.50 14.45
CA ARG A 167 -8.79 10.61 15.01
C ARG A 167 -9.63 9.34 14.84
N THR A 168 -9.14 8.36 14.08
CA THR A 168 -9.89 7.16 13.68
C THR A 168 -8.90 6.02 13.48
N VAL A 169 -9.08 4.91 14.19
CA VAL A 169 -8.29 3.68 14.02
C VAL A 169 -9.18 2.56 13.52
N VAL A 170 -8.81 1.91 12.41
CA VAL A 170 -9.65 0.94 11.69
C VAL A 170 -8.93 -0.35 11.31
N ASN A 171 -9.57 -1.48 11.59
CA ASN A 171 -9.16 -2.79 11.12
C ASN A 171 -9.79 -3.09 9.75
N LYS A 172 -8.97 -3.39 8.74
CA LYS A 172 -9.44 -3.83 7.43
C LYS A 172 -9.83 -5.31 7.48
N VAL A 173 -11.11 -5.59 7.27
CA VAL A 173 -11.63 -6.95 7.15
C VAL A 173 -11.17 -7.55 5.82
N ALA A 174 -10.76 -8.81 5.81
CA ALA A 174 -9.98 -9.40 4.71
C ALA A 174 -10.75 -9.61 3.38
N ILE A 175 -12.06 -9.36 3.34
CA ILE A 175 -12.93 -9.62 2.19
C ILE A 175 -12.85 -8.43 1.20
N ILE A 176 -11.97 -8.55 0.21
CA ILE A 176 -11.99 -7.70 -1.00
C ILE A 176 -12.84 -8.40 -2.06
N ASP A 177 -14.17 -8.29 -1.93
CA ASP A 177 -15.13 -8.86 -2.91
C ASP A 177 -16.11 -7.79 -3.39
N ASN A 178 -15.59 -6.77 -4.07
CA ASN A 178 -16.37 -5.82 -4.86
C ASN A 178 -15.53 -5.23 -6.00
N THR A 179 -16.21 -4.87 -7.10
CA THR A 179 -15.63 -4.34 -8.34
C THR A 179 -14.73 -3.12 -8.13
N TYR A 180 -15.02 -2.31 -7.10
CA TYR A 180 -14.35 -1.04 -6.83
C TYR A 180 -13.15 -1.15 -5.87
N ARG A 181 -12.88 -2.35 -5.33
CA ARG A 181 -11.79 -2.66 -4.37
C ARG A 181 -11.85 -1.86 -3.07
N ASN A 182 -13.06 -1.50 -2.64
CA ASN A 182 -13.32 -0.87 -1.36
C ASN A 182 -13.21 -1.91 -0.24
N PHE A 183 -12.57 -1.53 0.88
CA PHE A 183 -12.37 -2.42 2.01
C PHE A 183 -13.52 -2.28 3.00
N GLN A 184 -14.09 -3.39 3.47
CA GLN A 184 -14.87 -3.37 4.71
C GLN A 184 -13.93 -3.06 5.88
N MET A 185 -14.35 -2.14 6.75
CA MET A 185 -13.54 -1.65 7.86
C MET A 185 -14.34 -1.64 9.16
N GLU A 186 -13.74 -2.20 10.20
CA GLU A 186 -14.18 -2.16 11.58
C GLU A 186 -13.49 -0.97 12.26
N VAL A 187 -14.24 -0.06 12.89
CA VAL A 187 -13.66 1.02 13.71
C VAL A 187 -13.28 0.43 15.08
N LEU A 188 -12.01 0.56 15.44
CA LEU A 188 -11.47 0.13 16.74
C LEU A 188 -11.46 1.27 17.78
N LYS A 189 -11.22 2.51 17.33
CA LYS A 189 -11.14 3.69 18.21
C LYS A 189 -11.41 4.97 17.44
N GLY A 190 -12.03 5.95 18.09
CA GLY A 190 -12.32 7.26 17.52
C GLY A 190 -13.57 7.30 16.63
N ASP A 191 -13.77 8.42 15.95
CA ASP A 191 -14.96 8.66 15.13
C ASP A 191 -14.96 7.81 13.86
N ASN A 192 -16.15 7.45 13.35
CA ASN A 192 -16.33 6.81 12.04
C ASN A 192 -16.19 7.81 10.86
N ASP A 193 -15.23 8.73 10.97
CA ASP A 193 -14.92 9.73 9.95
C ASP A 193 -13.93 9.17 8.94
N MET A 194 -14.46 8.72 7.81
CA MET A 194 -13.67 8.21 6.68
C MET A 194 -13.22 9.30 5.69
N HIS A 195 -13.61 10.57 5.89
CA HIS A 195 -13.31 11.67 4.96
C HIS A 195 -11.92 12.25 5.23
N THR A 196 -10.92 11.65 4.61
CA THR A 196 -9.51 11.97 4.87
C THR A 196 -8.93 12.98 3.88
N LYS A 197 -7.91 13.71 4.34
CA LYS A 197 -7.15 14.71 3.60
C LYS A 197 -5.66 14.37 3.66
N VAL A 198 -5.03 14.14 2.52
CA VAL A 198 -3.60 13.85 2.39
C VAL A 198 -2.90 14.86 1.49
N LYS A 199 -1.57 14.96 1.63
CA LYS A 199 -0.71 15.73 0.71
C LYS A 199 0.35 14.80 0.11
N GLU A 200 0.45 14.80 -1.20
CA GLU A 200 1.40 14.00 -1.97
C GLU A 200 1.74 14.75 -3.26
N ASN A 201 2.97 14.64 -3.79
CA ASN A 201 3.36 15.24 -5.07
C ASN A 201 2.97 16.75 -5.23
N LYS A 202 3.15 17.53 -4.14
CA LYS A 202 2.77 18.95 -4.02
C LYS A 202 1.28 19.25 -4.32
N CYS A 203 0.43 18.24 -4.19
CA CYS A 203 -1.02 18.29 -4.34
C CYS A 203 -1.71 17.88 -3.03
N THR A 204 -2.96 18.29 -2.87
CA THR A 204 -3.83 17.85 -1.77
C THR A 204 -4.89 16.91 -2.33
N PHE A 205 -5.15 15.78 -1.67
CA PHE A 205 -6.21 14.86 -2.06
C PHE A 205 -7.16 14.69 -0.88
N GLU A 206 -8.45 14.82 -1.17
CA GLU A 206 -9.55 14.55 -0.25
C GLU A 206 -10.39 13.40 -0.82
N PHE A 207 -10.79 12.48 0.05
CA PHE A 207 -11.65 11.35 -0.31
C PHE A 207 -12.25 10.64 0.91
N ASP A 208 -13.38 9.99 0.68
CA ASP A 208 -13.92 8.99 1.61
C ASP A 208 -13.16 7.66 1.43
N PHE A 209 -12.31 7.32 2.40
CA PHE A 209 -11.46 6.11 2.37
C PHE A 209 -12.24 4.78 2.44
N SER A 210 -13.53 4.81 2.80
CA SER A 210 -14.40 3.62 2.70
C SER A 210 -14.92 3.38 1.27
N LYS A 211 -14.83 4.38 0.39
CA LYS A 211 -15.44 4.37 -0.96
C LYS A 211 -14.45 4.39 -2.12
N VAL A 212 -13.15 4.51 -1.86
CA VAL A 212 -12.10 4.51 -2.90
C VAL A 212 -10.87 3.69 -2.48
N TYR A 213 -10.12 3.20 -3.47
CA TYR A 213 -8.79 2.64 -3.25
C TYR A 213 -7.73 3.74 -3.09
N TRP A 214 -7.07 3.80 -1.94
CA TRP A 214 -5.85 4.60 -1.72
C TRP A 214 -4.79 3.77 -0.99
N ASN A 215 -3.51 4.05 -1.28
CA ASN A 215 -2.37 3.39 -0.65
C ASN A 215 -1.15 4.32 -0.56
N SER A 216 -0.98 5.02 0.56
CA SER A 216 0.14 5.95 0.79
C SER A 216 1.54 5.33 0.68
N ARG A 217 1.68 4.00 0.62
CA ARG A 217 2.96 3.33 0.36
C ARG A 217 3.36 3.31 -1.12
N LEU A 218 2.59 3.93 -2.02
CA LEU A 218 2.92 4.10 -3.44
C LEU A 218 3.41 5.50 -3.78
N CYS A 219 3.51 6.43 -2.81
CA CYS A 219 3.86 7.83 -3.04
C CYS A 219 5.17 8.04 -3.82
N THR A 220 6.20 7.23 -3.56
CA THR A 220 7.50 7.27 -4.26
C THR A 220 7.43 6.73 -5.69
N GLU A 221 6.49 5.83 -5.98
CA GLU A 221 6.22 5.32 -7.32
C GLU A 221 5.35 6.31 -8.11
N HIS A 222 4.36 6.93 -7.45
CA HIS A 222 3.61 8.06 -8.01
C HIS A 222 4.58 9.20 -8.37
N GLU A 223 5.47 9.61 -7.46
CA GLU A 223 6.49 10.63 -7.71
C GLU A 223 7.40 10.25 -8.88
N ARG A 224 7.82 8.99 -8.99
CA ARG A 224 8.65 8.49 -10.09
C ARG A 224 7.97 8.68 -11.46
N ILE A 225 6.69 8.33 -11.59
CA ILE A 225 5.93 8.55 -12.84
C ILE A 225 5.70 10.04 -13.08
N VAL A 226 5.28 10.77 -12.05
CA VAL A 226 5.05 12.23 -12.09
C VAL A 226 6.31 12.95 -12.57
N ASN A 227 7.51 12.50 -12.20
CA ASN A 227 8.79 13.11 -12.61
C ASN A 227 9.35 12.59 -13.94
N MET A 228 8.82 11.51 -14.50
CA MET A 228 9.14 11.06 -15.86
C MET A 228 8.43 11.93 -16.92
N VAL A 229 7.20 12.38 -16.64
CA VAL A 229 6.39 13.21 -17.54
C VAL A 229 6.76 14.69 -17.43
N LYS A 230 6.88 15.40 -18.56
CA LYS A 230 7.29 16.80 -18.67
C LYS A 230 6.12 17.70 -19.07
N SER A 231 6.24 19.00 -18.81
CA SER A 231 5.24 20.00 -19.23
C SER A 231 5.01 19.93 -20.74
N GLY A 232 3.75 20.02 -21.18
CA GLY A 232 3.36 19.87 -22.58
C GLY A 232 3.17 18.43 -23.08
N ASP A 233 3.57 17.40 -22.34
CA ASP A 233 3.29 16.01 -22.66
C ASP A 233 1.79 15.67 -22.46
N VAL A 234 1.39 14.46 -22.90
CA VAL A 234 0.03 13.93 -22.77
C VAL A 234 0.01 12.69 -21.88
N LEU A 235 -0.98 12.59 -20.99
CA LEU A 235 -1.25 11.41 -20.17
C LEU A 235 -2.67 10.89 -20.40
N PHE A 236 -2.80 9.60 -20.71
CA PHE A 236 -4.02 8.83 -20.51
C PHE A 236 -3.87 8.00 -19.22
N ASP A 237 -4.73 8.21 -18.23
CA ASP A 237 -4.71 7.52 -16.95
C ASP A 237 -5.98 6.64 -16.87
N VAL A 238 -5.84 5.34 -17.14
CA VAL A 238 -6.97 4.42 -17.42
C VAL A 238 -7.73 4.03 -16.14
N PHE A 239 -7.03 4.07 -14.99
CA PHE A 239 -7.50 3.65 -13.68
C PHE A 239 -7.03 4.67 -12.62
N ALA A 240 -7.47 5.92 -12.79
CA ALA A 240 -6.97 7.09 -12.09
C ALA A 240 -7.31 7.12 -10.60
N GLY A 241 -8.31 6.38 -10.13
CA GLY A 241 -8.84 6.50 -8.76
C GLY A 241 -9.20 7.96 -8.45
N VAL A 242 -8.63 8.52 -7.38
CA VAL A 242 -8.79 9.93 -6.99
C VAL A 242 -7.76 10.89 -7.62
N GLY A 243 -6.92 10.37 -8.53
CA GLY A 243 -5.98 11.09 -9.39
C GLY A 243 -4.52 11.27 -8.91
N PRO A 244 -3.85 10.31 -8.22
CA PRO A 244 -2.51 10.52 -7.68
C PRO A 244 -1.43 10.75 -8.76
N PHE A 245 -1.62 10.25 -9.99
CA PHE A 245 -0.80 10.63 -11.15
C PHE A 245 -1.38 11.84 -11.88
N SER A 246 -2.67 11.77 -12.21
CA SER A 246 -3.35 12.69 -13.13
C SER A 246 -3.46 14.13 -12.61
N ILE A 247 -3.66 14.34 -11.30
CA ILE A 247 -3.68 15.68 -10.70
C ILE A 247 -2.30 16.35 -10.75
N PRO A 248 -1.20 15.79 -10.21
CA PRO A 248 0.12 16.42 -10.26
C PRO A 248 0.68 16.54 -11.69
N ILE A 249 0.38 15.61 -12.60
CA ILE A 249 0.81 15.71 -14.00
C ILE A 249 0.04 16.83 -14.71
N ALA A 250 -1.27 16.99 -14.51
CA ALA A 250 -1.99 18.16 -14.99
C ALA A 250 -1.44 19.46 -14.37
N LYS A 251 -1.07 19.44 -13.09
CA LYS A 251 -0.46 20.59 -12.39
C LYS A 251 0.92 21.00 -12.94
N LYS A 252 1.60 20.11 -13.66
CA LYS A 252 2.85 20.40 -14.40
C LYS A 252 2.64 21.05 -15.77
N GLY A 253 1.40 21.22 -16.23
CA GLY A 253 1.09 21.77 -17.56
C GLY A 253 0.98 20.73 -18.68
N CYS A 254 0.85 19.44 -18.34
CA CYS A 254 0.55 18.36 -19.29
C CYS A 254 -0.94 18.37 -19.68
N LEU A 255 -1.31 17.79 -20.82
CA LEU A 255 -2.69 17.44 -21.13
C LEU A 255 -3.01 16.07 -20.53
N VAL A 256 -4.13 15.93 -19.81
CA VAL A 256 -4.48 14.71 -19.07
C VAL A 256 -5.91 14.28 -19.34
N TYR A 257 -6.07 12.99 -19.63
CA TYR A 257 -7.35 12.31 -19.80
C TYR A 257 -7.41 11.18 -18.76
N ALA A 258 -8.20 11.38 -17.70
CA ALA A 258 -8.21 10.50 -16.54
C ALA A 258 -9.56 9.79 -16.38
N ASN A 259 -9.54 8.47 -16.28
CA ASN A 259 -10.71 7.61 -16.17
C ASN A 259 -10.66 6.76 -14.90
N ASP A 260 -11.80 6.54 -14.25
CA ASP A 260 -11.95 5.46 -13.28
C ASP A 260 -13.36 4.85 -13.36
N LEU A 261 -13.48 3.54 -13.12
CA LEU A 261 -14.75 2.83 -13.16
C LEU A 261 -15.63 3.13 -11.92
N ASN A 262 -15.03 3.45 -10.77
CA ASN A 262 -15.77 3.74 -9.56
C ASN A 262 -16.33 5.18 -9.59
N PRO A 263 -17.66 5.39 -9.48
CA PRO A 263 -18.24 6.74 -9.51
C PRO A 263 -17.80 7.60 -8.32
N GLU A 264 -17.47 7.01 -7.15
CA GLU A 264 -16.91 7.77 -6.03
C GLU A 264 -15.44 8.16 -6.30
N SER A 265 -14.62 7.29 -6.91
CA SER A 265 -13.28 7.67 -7.40
C SER A 265 -13.37 8.87 -8.34
N TYR A 266 -14.26 8.81 -9.35
CA TYR A 266 -14.48 9.88 -10.32
C TYR A 266 -14.95 11.19 -9.67
N LYS A 267 -15.90 11.13 -8.74
CA LYS A 267 -16.36 12.27 -7.93
C LYS A 267 -15.19 12.91 -7.17
N TRP A 268 -14.37 12.11 -6.49
CA TRP A 268 -13.21 12.60 -5.75
C TRP A 268 -12.08 13.10 -6.65
N LEU A 269 -11.85 12.51 -7.83
CA LEU A 269 -10.96 13.02 -8.88
C LEU A 269 -11.38 14.44 -9.33
N ASN A 270 -12.67 14.66 -9.56
CA ASN A 270 -13.21 15.97 -9.94
C ASN A 270 -13.14 17.00 -8.80
N HIS A 271 -13.34 16.58 -7.56
CA HIS A 271 -13.12 17.42 -6.37
C HIS A 271 -11.63 17.79 -6.23
N ASN A 272 -10.74 16.81 -6.37
CA ASN A 272 -9.29 16.99 -6.27
C ASN A 272 -8.74 17.88 -7.39
N SER A 273 -9.32 17.83 -8.59
CA SER A 273 -9.06 18.78 -9.68
C SER A 273 -9.34 20.22 -9.24
N LYS A 274 -10.52 20.48 -8.67
CA LYS A 274 -10.94 21.81 -8.20
C LYS A 274 -10.06 22.33 -7.06
N ILE A 275 -9.83 21.56 -5.99
CA ILE A 275 -9.05 22.05 -4.84
C ILE A 275 -7.55 22.26 -5.15
N ASN A 276 -7.01 21.58 -6.18
CA ASN A 276 -5.64 21.83 -6.65
C ASN A 276 -5.54 22.94 -7.71
N LYS A 277 -6.66 23.56 -8.09
CA LYS A 277 -6.77 24.60 -9.12
C LYS A 277 -6.25 24.14 -10.49
N ILE A 278 -6.57 22.90 -10.87
CA ILE A 278 -6.29 22.38 -12.21
C ILE A 278 -7.23 23.08 -13.22
N GLY A 279 -6.70 23.46 -14.38
CA GLY A 279 -7.45 24.16 -15.43
C GLY A 279 -8.04 23.20 -16.47
N ASN A 280 -8.32 23.73 -17.66
CA ASN A 280 -8.92 23.01 -18.79
C ASN A 280 -8.03 21.87 -19.37
N ASN A 281 -6.85 21.63 -18.79
CA ASN A 281 -5.88 20.63 -19.24
C ASN A 281 -6.08 19.24 -18.60
N LEU A 282 -7.09 19.06 -17.73
CA LEU A 282 -7.53 17.76 -17.23
C LEU A 282 -8.99 17.50 -17.66
N LYS A 283 -9.21 16.46 -18.48
CA LYS A 283 -10.56 15.91 -18.76
C LYS A 283 -10.74 14.61 -17.98
N THR A 284 -11.90 14.43 -17.37
CA THR A 284 -12.21 13.30 -16.48
C THR A 284 -13.35 12.44 -17.04
N PHE A 285 -13.28 11.12 -16.82
CA PHE A 285 -14.25 10.16 -17.34
C PHE A 285 -14.63 9.11 -16.28
N ASN A 286 -15.86 8.60 -16.34
CA ASN A 286 -16.31 7.45 -15.56
C ASN A 286 -16.82 6.36 -16.51
N LYS A 287 -15.91 5.47 -16.90
CA LYS A 287 -16.12 4.36 -17.85
C LYS A 287 -15.36 3.13 -17.42
N ASP A 288 -15.71 1.97 -17.97
CA ASP A 288 -14.78 0.84 -17.93
C ASP A 288 -13.47 1.18 -18.67
N GLY A 289 -12.36 0.61 -18.21
CA GLY A 289 -11.03 0.85 -18.79
C GLY A 289 -10.93 0.47 -20.27
N ARG A 290 -11.68 -0.55 -20.72
CA ARG A 290 -11.72 -1.00 -22.11
C ARG A 290 -12.55 -0.05 -22.99
N GLU A 291 -13.68 0.43 -22.49
CA GLU A 291 -14.46 1.49 -23.17
C GLU A 291 -13.66 2.79 -23.30
N PHE A 292 -12.92 3.16 -22.25
CA PHE A 292 -12.05 4.32 -22.27
C PHE A 292 -10.94 4.18 -23.32
N ILE A 293 -10.31 3.00 -23.44
CA ILE A 293 -9.30 2.73 -24.46
C ILE A 293 -9.91 2.75 -25.88
N LEU A 294 -10.99 2.00 -26.10
CA LEU A 294 -11.58 1.83 -27.44
C LEU A 294 -12.32 3.08 -27.97
N GLY A 295 -12.75 3.98 -27.08
CA GLY A 295 -13.31 5.29 -27.42
C GLY A 295 -12.30 6.42 -27.24
N VAL A 296 -12.18 6.94 -26.01
CA VAL A 296 -11.45 8.20 -25.72
C VAL A 296 -9.96 8.12 -26.08
N VAL A 297 -9.27 7.02 -25.78
CA VAL A 297 -7.86 6.87 -26.19
C VAL A 297 -7.77 6.69 -27.70
N LYS A 298 -8.65 5.90 -28.33
CA LYS A 298 -8.69 5.74 -29.79
C LYS A 298 -8.87 7.08 -30.53
N GLU A 299 -9.83 7.89 -30.12
CA GLU A 299 -10.13 9.17 -30.76
C GLU A 299 -8.96 10.15 -30.60
N LEU A 300 -8.49 10.33 -29.36
CA LEU A 300 -7.59 11.44 -29.02
C LEU A 300 -6.10 11.10 -29.17
N LEU A 301 -5.72 9.83 -29.22
CA LEU A 301 -4.31 9.45 -29.42
C LEU A 301 -3.82 9.89 -30.80
N LEU A 302 -4.61 9.72 -31.86
CA LEU A 302 -4.28 10.20 -33.22
C LEU A 302 -4.09 11.73 -33.28
N GLU A 303 -4.78 12.49 -32.41
CA GLU A 303 -4.59 13.94 -32.32
C GLU A 303 -3.21 14.32 -31.78
N HIS A 304 -2.58 13.48 -30.95
CA HIS A 304 -1.34 13.80 -30.23
C HIS A 304 -0.09 13.08 -30.75
N LEU A 305 -0.24 11.96 -31.48
CA LEU A 305 0.88 11.24 -32.10
C LEU A 305 1.80 12.18 -32.89
N ASN A 306 3.11 12.00 -32.70
CA ASN A 306 4.21 12.82 -33.22
C ASN A 306 4.20 14.32 -32.83
N LYS A 307 3.15 14.86 -32.20
CA LYS A 307 3.09 16.27 -31.75
C LYS A 307 3.59 16.47 -30.32
N ARG A 308 3.43 15.45 -29.47
CA ARG A 308 3.75 15.45 -28.03
C ARG A 308 4.23 14.05 -27.63
N ASN A 309 4.96 13.93 -26.53
CA ASN A 309 5.15 12.61 -25.92
C ASN A 309 3.82 12.17 -25.28
N VAL A 310 3.43 10.92 -25.49
CA VAL A 310 2.19 10.36 -24.94
C VAL A 310 2.51 9.24 -23.97
N PHE A 311 1.95 9.31 -22.78
CA PHE A 311 2.07 8.30 -21.73
C PHE A 311 0.69 7.68 -21.45
N ILE A 312 0.68 6.38 -21.16
CA ILE A 312 -0.54 5.64 -20.81
C ILE A 312 -0.29 4.89 -19.51
N VAL A 313 -0.94 5.31 -18.41
CA VAL A 313 -0.80 4.71 -17.08
C VAL A 313 -1.95 3.75 -16.80
N MET A 314 -1.62 2.55 -16.31
CA MET A 314 -2.57 1.48 -16.04
C MET A 314 -2.34 0.86 -14.64
N ASN A 315 -2.60 1.63 -13.59
CA ASN A 315 -2.37 1.22 -12.19
C ASN A 315 -3.49 0.34 -11.60
N LEU A 316 -3.72 -0.82 -12.22
CA LEU A 316 -4.71 -1.81 -11.75
C LEU A 316 -4.06 -3.20 -11.59
N PRO A 317 -3.10 -3.42 -10.67
CA PRO A 317 -2.08 -4.47 -10.81
C PRO A 317 -2.55 -5.94 -10.79
N ALA A 318 -3.80 -6.20 -10.42
CA ALA A 318 -4.39 -7.54 -10.54
C ALA A 318 -4.91 -7.89 -11.94
N MET A 319 -5.17 -6.89 -12.80
CA MET A 319 -5.88 -7.07 -14.08
C MET A 319 -5.38 -6.16 -15.21
N ALA A 320 -4.56 -5.13 -14.96
CA ALA A 320 -4.21 -4.11 -15.97
C ALA A 320 -3.62 -4.70 -17.27
N VAL A 321 -2.89 -5.81 -17.17
CA VAL A 321 -2.37 -6.55 -18.33
C VAL A 321 -3.49 -7.06 -19.25
N GLU A 322 -4.63 -7.50 -18.71
CA GLU A 322 -5.79 -8.03 -19.46
C GLU A 322 -6.48 -6.96 -20.32
N PHE A 323 -6.23 -5.67 -20.05
CA PHE A 323 -6.72 -4.55 -20.86
C PHE A 323 -5.76 -4.20 -22.01
N LEU A 324 -4.54 -4.75 -22.04
CA LEU A 324 -3.58 -4.44 -23.11
C LEU A 324 -4.04 -4.95 -24.48
N ASN A 325 -4.84 -6.01 -24.51
CA ASN A 325 -5.46 -6.48 -25.75
C ASN A 325 -6.44 -5.48 -26.37
N ALA A 326 -6.88 -4.43 -25.64
CA ALA A 326 -7.70 -3.35 -26.19
C ALA A 326 -6.90 -2.40 -27.11
N PHE A 327 -5.56 -2.43 -27.07
CA PHE A 327 -4.72 -1.67 -28.00
C PHE A 327 -4.42 -2.42 -29.31
N ILE A 328 -4.75 -3.72 -29.41
CA ILE A 328 -4.48 -4.55 -30.60
C ILE A 328 -5.58 -4.32 -31.64
N ASN A 329 -5.21 -3.97 -32.87
CA ASN A 329 -6.14 -3.52 -33.92
C ASN A 329 -6.97 -2.30 -33.47
N LEU A 330 -6.41 -1.43 -32.62
CA LEU A 330 -7.06 -0.17 -32.23
C LEU A 330 -7.34 0.71 -33.46
N TYR A 331 -6.51 0.58 -34.49
CA TYR A 331 -6.66 1.22 -35.80
C TYR A 331 -6.36 0.22 -36.93
N LYS A 332 -6.77 0.56 -38.15
CA LYS A 332 -6.27 -0.04 -39.38
C LYS A 332 -4.86 0.46 -39.70
N GLU A 333 -4.19 -0.21 -40.63
CA GLU A 333 -2.86 0.19 -41.06
C GLU A 333 -2.87 1.54 -41.81
N GLU A 334 -3.93 1.81 -42.59
CA GLU A 334 -4.12 3.06 -43.35
C GLU A 334 -4.36 4.29 -42.45
N GLU A 335 -4.95 4.10 -41.26
CA GLU A 335 -5.18 5.16 -40.26
C GLU A 335 -3.86 5.57 -39.58
N LEU A 336 -2.88 4.66 -39.52
CA LEU A 336 -1.61 4.86 -38.84
C LEU A 336 -0.50 5.35 -39.79
N LYS A 337 -0.35 6.67 -39.83
CA LYS A 337 0.87 7.36 -40.29
C LYS A 337 2.12 6.82 -39.56
N GLN A 338 3.30 7.10 -40.11
CA GLN A 338 4.57 6.79 -39.46
C GLN A 338 4.61 7.34 -38.02
N ILE A 339 4.93 6.49 -37.05
CA ILE A 339 5.02 6.85 -35.64
C ILE A 339 6.49 7.09 -35.29
N GLU A 340 6.89 8.35 -35.17
CA GLU A 340 8.26 8.74 -34.84
C GLU A 340 8.52 8.59 -33.33
N ASN A 341 7.54 8.98 -32.52
CA ASN A 341 7.58 8.90 -31.06
C ASN A 341 6.41 8.01 -30.57
N PRO A 342 6.62 6.68 -30.46
CA PRO A 342 5.61 5.76 -29.93
C PRO A 342 5.19 6.10 -28.50
N PRO A 343 3.88 6.09 -28.19
CA PRO A 343 3.38 6.21 -26.82
C PRO A 343 4.05 5.22 -25.86
N ILE A 344 4.28 5.67 -24.63
CA ILE A 344 4.90 4.88 -23.57
C ILE A 344 3.79 4.35 -22.65
N VAL A 345 3.57 3.04 -22.66
CA VAL A 345 2.65 2.36 -21.76
C VAL A 345 3.38 2.00 -20.46
N ILE A 346 2.73 2.30 -19.35
CA ILE A 346 3.21 2.13 -17.97
C ILE A 346 2.18 1.23 -17.28
N VAL A 347 2.37 -0.08 -17.40
CA VAL A 347 1.45 -1.09 -16.88
C VAL A 347 2.00 -1.72 -15.60
N TYR A 348 1.13 -1.91 -14.61
CA TYR A 348 1.47 -2.58 -13.36
C TYR A 348 0.86 -3.98 -13.33
N CYS A 349 1.57 -4.96 -12.76
CA CYS A 349 1.07 -6.33 -12.59
C CYS A 349 1.51 -6.95 -11.26
N PHE A 350 0.85 -8.03 -10.85
CA PHE A 350 1.27 -8.86 -9.72
C PHE A 350 1.95 -10.14 -10.20
N ALA A 351 3.27 -10.23 -10.02
CA ALA A 351 4.01 -11.46 -10.25
C ALA A 351 3.92 -12.38 -9.03
N LYS A 352 3.59 -13.67 -9.24
CA LYS A 352 3.43 -14.69 -8.18
C LYS A 352 4.39 -15.86 -8.41
N GLY A 353 5.45 -15.97 -7.62
CA GLY A 353 6.51 -16.97 -7.78
C GLY A 353 7.83 -16.48 -7.20
N GLU A 354 8.95 -16.89 -7.82
CA GLU A 354 10.31 -16.45 -7.45
C GLU A 354 10.95 -15.59 -8.55
N ASP A 355 10.85 -15.99 -9.83
CA ASP A 355 11.28 -15.18 -10.98
C ASP A 355 10.20 -14.16 -11.38
N TYR A 356 10.12 -13.08 -10.60
CA TYR A 356 9.11 -12.03 -10.79
C TYR A 356 9.20 -11.34 -12.15
N GLU A 357 10.40 -11.26 -12.76
CA GLU A 357 10.61 -10.56 -14.03
C GLU A 357 10.12 -11.39 -15.22
N SER A 358 10.49 -12.68 -15.29
CA SER A 358 9.97 -13.58 -16.33
C SER A 358 8.46 -13.77 -16.21
N ILE A 359 7.91 -13.78 -14.99
CA ILE A 359 6.45 -13.82 -14.78
C ILE A 359 5.80 -12.53 -15.28
N ALA A 360 6.37 -11.35 -15.02
CA ALA A 360 5.86 -10.08 -15.52
C ALA A 360 5.91 -10.01 -17.05
N LYS A 361 7.04 -10.39 -17.67
CA LYS A 361 7.20 -10.54 -19.13
C LYS A 361 6.17 -11.50 -19.72
N LYS A 362 5.91 -12.63 -19.05
CA LYS A 362 4.91 -13.60 -19.51
C LYS A 362 3.49 -13.05 -19.46
N LEU A 363 3.09 -12.39 -18.37
CA LEU A 363 1.76 -11.76 -18.27
C LEU A 363 1.51 -10.71 -19.36
N LEU A 364 2.56 -10.00 -19.77
CA LEU A 364 2.55 -9.05 -20.88
C LEU A 364 2.35 -9.78 -22.23
N PHE A 365 3.17 -10.81 -22.50
CA PHE A 365 3.09 -11.64 -23.71
C PHE A 365 1.74 -12.36 -23.85
N ASP A 366 1.26 -13.00 -22.77
CA ASP A 366 0.03 -13.79 -22.75
C ASP A 366 -1.21 -12.91 -23.08
N SER A 367 -1.18 -11.59 -22.81
CA SER A 367 -2.26 -10.67 -23.21
C SER A 367 -2.05 -9.94 -24.54
N ILE A 368 -0.82 -9.73 -25.01
CA ILE A 368 -0.56 -9.06 -26.31
C ILE A 368 -0.56 -10.08 -27.47
N GLY A 369 -0.27 -11.36 -27.18
CA GLY A 369 -0.33 -12.46 -28.14
C GLY A 369 0.90 -12.60 -29.05
N PHE A 370 1.91 -11.76 -28.89
CA PHE A 370 3.20 -11.84 -29.60
C PHE A 370 4.33 -11.20 -28.78
N ASP A 371 5.58 -11.43 -29.22
CA ASP A 371 6.77 -10.96 -28.52
C ASP A 371 6.99 -9.46 -28.72
N ILE A 372 7.01 -8.73 -27.60
CA ILE A 372 7.33 -7.30 -27.54
C ILE A 372 8.58 -7.01 -26.71
N GLY A 373 9.44 -8.01 -26.47
CA GLY A 373 10.65 -7.88 -25.64
C GLY A 373 11.60 -6.77 -26.09
N SER A 374 11.75 -6.54 -27.39
CA SER A 374 12.53 -5.42 -27.97
C SER A 374 11.87 -4.05 -27.82
N LYS A 375 10.60 -4.00 -27.42
CA LYS A 375 9.80 -2.77 -27.21
C LYS A 375 9.72 -2.39 -25.72
N ILE A 376 10.14 -3.28 -24.80
CA ILE A 376 10.25 -3.01 -23.36
C ILE A 376 11.41 -2.05 -23.10
N ILE A 377 11.14 -0.99 -22.34
CA ILE A 377 12.11 0.03 -21.91
C ILE A 377 12.66 -0.32 -20.52
N GLU A 378 11.80 -0.76 -19.60
CA GLU A 378 12.15 -1.03 -18.20
C GLU A 378 11.19 -2.06 -17.61
N ILE A 379 11.68 -2.90 -16.70
CA ILE A 379 10.85 -3.62 -15.73
C ILE A 379 11.36 -3.26 -14.34
N PHE A 380 10.46 -2.84 -13.45
CA PHE A 380 10.81 -2.39 -12.11
C PHE A 380 9.98 -3.09 -11.04
N ARG A 381 10.65 -3.57 -9.99
CA ARG A 381 10.02 -4.13 -8.79
C ARG A 381 9.57 -2.99 -7.87
N VAL A 382 8.28 -2.69 -7.89
CA VAL A 382 7.70 -1.57 -7.12
C VAL A 382 7.69 -1.89 -5.62
N ARG A 383 7.19 -3.08 -5.24
CA ARG A 383 7.07 -3.49 -3.82
C ARG A 383 6.66 -4.95 -3.64
N THR A 384 7.06 -5.55 -2.52
CA THR A 384 6.44 -6.79 -2.02
C THR A 384 4.99 -6.53 -1.62
N VAL A 385 4.09 -7.46 -1.97
CA VAL A 385 2.66 -7.41 -1.66
C VAL A 385 2.32 -8.42 -0.57
N SER A 386 2.84 -9.64 -0.71
CA SER A 386 2.82 -10.73 0.27
C SER A 386 3.97 -11.69 -0.05
N SER A 387 4.15 -12.74 0.75
CA SER A 387 5.10 -13.84 0.43
C SER A 387 4.90 -14.32 -1.00
N LEU A 388 6.00 -14.45 -1.76
CA LEU A 388 6.04 -14.85 -3.17
C LEU A 388 5.13 -14.02 -4.11
N LYS A 389 4.79 -12.78 -3.75
CA LYS A 389 3.97 -11.87 -4.57
C LYS A 389 4.55 -10.47 -4.60
N GLU A 390 5.07 -10.07 -5.75
CA GLU A 390 5.61 -8.73 -6.00
C GLU A 390 4.65 -7.91 -6.89
N MET A 391 4.63 -6.60 -6.67
CA MET A 391 4.06 -5.63 -7.60
C MET A 391 5.16 -5.18 -8.53
N MET A 392 5.00 -5.46 -9.81
CA MET A 392 5.93 -5.11 -10.87
C MET A 392 5.33 -3.98 -11.72
N ARG A 393 6.21 -3.15 -12.28
CA ARG A 393 5.91 -2.19 -13.36
C ARG A 393 6.63 -2.66 -14.61
N ILE A 394 5.97 -2.55 -15.76
CA ILE A 394 6.57 -2.69 -17.08
C ILE A 394 6.35 -1.38 -17.82
N VAL A 395 7.42 -0.83 -18.38
CA VAL A 395 7.38 0.35 -19.25
C VAL A 395 7.77 -0.10 -20.65
N PHE A 396 6.93 0.15 -21.66
CA PHE A 396 7.18 -0.29 -23.04
C PHE A 396 6.61 0.67 -24.08
N LYS A 397 7.12 0.60 -25.31
CA LYS A 397 6.65 1.37 -26.47
C LYS A 397 5.43 0.69 -27.10
N LEU A 398 4.33 1.42 -27.20
CA LEU A 398 3.13 1.05 -27.95
C LEU A 398 3.25 1.61 -29.37
N ASP A 399 3.70 0.77 -30.30
CA ASP A 399 4.06 1.18 -31.66
C ASP A 399 3.05 0.71 -32.72
N ARG A 400 3.41 0.90 -34.00
CA ARG A 400 2.54 0.60 -35.15
C ARG A 400 2.16 -0.89 -35.22
N ASP A 401 3.08 -1.80 -34.90
CA ASP A 401 2.82 -3.25 -34.87
C ASP A 401 1.65 -3.58 -33.94
N ILE A 402 1.70 -3.09 -32.70
CA ILE A 402 0.67 -3.36 -31.70
C ILE A 402 -0.63 -2.66 -32.08
N LEU A 403 -0.58 -1.37 -32.41
CA LEU A 403 -1.76 -0.54 -32.70
C LEU A 403 -2.57 -1.02 -33.91
N SER A 404 -1.91 -1.61 -34.91
CA SER A 404 -2.55 -2.20 -36.10
C SER A 404 -2.84 -3.71 -35.97
N GLY A 405 -2.31 -4.37 -34.94
CA GLY A 405 -2.38 -5.83 -34.81
C GLY A 405 -1.53 -6.60 -35.84
N LEU A 406 -0.60 -5.92 -36.53
CA LEU A 406 0.34 -6.55 -37.45
C LEU A 406 1.20 -7.58 -36.70
N LYS A 407 0.96 -8.85 -36.99
CA LYS A 407 1.80 -9.95 -36.51
C LYS A 407 3.19 -9.79 -37.11
N THR A 408 4.17 -9.45 -36.28
CA THR A 408 5.58 -9.54 -36.64
C THR A 408 5.88 -10.98 -37.07
N ASN A 409 6.07 -11.20 -38.38
CA ASN A 409 6.43 -12.50 -38.94
C ASN A 409 7.90 -12.85 -38.63
N LEU A 410 8.23 -12.92 -37.35
CA LEU A 410 9.47 -13.52 -36.85
C LEU A 410 9.49 -14.97 -37.34
N PRO A 411 10.47 -15.37 -38.17
CA PRO A 411 10.45 -16.69 -38.79
C PRO A 411 10.60 -17.75 -37.71
N HIS A 412 9.53 -18.51 -37.45
CA HIS A 412 9.65 -19.79 -36.77
C HIS A 412 10.74 -20.60 -37.47
N LYS A 413 11.81 -20.94 -36.73
CA LYS A 413 12.80 -21.92 -37.21
C LYS A 413 12.04 -23.12 -37.74
N ARG A 414 12.17 -23.39 -39.05
CA ARG A 414 11.54 -24.56 -39.68
C ARG A 414 11.89 -25.77 -38.83
N LYS A 415 10.89 -26.46 -38.28
CA LYS A 415 11.10 -27.84 -37.84
C LYS A 415 11.59 -28.57 -39.07
N HIS A 416 12.86 -29.02 -39.05
CA HIS A 416 13.36 -29.86 -40.12
C HIS A 416 12.45 -31.09 -40.19
N ALA A 417 11.73 -31.24 -41.31
CA ALA A 417 11.21 -32.53 -41.68
C ALA A 417 12.45 -33.41 -41.86
N HIS A 418 12.57 -34.43 -41.01
CA HIS A 418 13.58 -35.45 -41.22
C HIS A 418 13.05 -36.36 -42.32
N ASP A 419 13.65 -36.27 -43.50
CA ASP A 419 13.42 -37.21 -44.58
C ASP A 419 14.29 -38.45 -44.33
N ASP A 420 13.74 -39.65 -44.60
CA ASP A 420 14.35 -40.92 -44.21
C ASP A 420 14.92 -41.66 -45.44
N SER A 421 16.11 -41.25 -45.88
CA SER A 421 16.84 -41.94 -46.98
C SER A 421 18.34 -42.13 -46.70
N ILE A 422 18.63 -43.15 -45.89
CA ILE A 422 19.79 -44.07 -45.94
C ILE A 422 21.02 -43.64 -46.78
N SER A 423 22.17 -43.50 -46.13
CA SER A 423 23.40 -44.22 -46.54
C SER A 423 24.45 -44.26 -45.43
N VAL A 424 25.22 -45.35 -45.36
CA VAL A 424 26.22 -45.60 -44.30
C VAL A 424 27.62 -45.69 -44.91
N LYS A 425 28.60 -44.96 -44.37
CA LYS A 425 30.03 -45.30 -44.50
C LYS A 425 30.91 -44.71 -43.38
N LYS A 426 31.08 -45.53 -42.35
CA LYS A 426 32.30 -45.84 -41.54
C LYS A 426 33.54 -44.92 -41.57
N CYS A 427 34.17 -44.88 -40.38
CA CYS A 427 35.61 -44.70 -40.08
C CYS A 427 36.20 -43.28 -40.26
N ASN A 428 37.25 -42.84 -39.54
CA ASN A 428 37.99 -43.25 -38.31
C ASN A 428 38.81 -42.00 -37.85
N ASP A 429 39.59 -41.86 -36.75
CA ASP A 429 40.05 -42.70 -35.62
C ASP A 429 40.45 -41.74 -34.43
N PHE A 430 41.17 -42.22 -33.40
CA PHE A 430 41.88 -41.47 -32.32
C PHE A 430 40.98 -40.77 -31.27
N ASP A 431 40.93 -41.12 -29.97
CA ASP A 431 41.95 -41.68 -29.02
C ASP A 431 43.10 -40.68 -28.75
N VAL A 432 43.56 -40.35 -27.54
CA VAL A 432 43.47 -40.91 -26.17
C VAL A 432 43.12 -39.70 -25.21
N THR A 433 42.93 -39.67 -23.87
CA THR A 433 43.26 -40.49 -22.68
C THR A 433 42.25 -40.24 -21.52
N MET A 434 42.40 -40.90 -20.37
CA MET A 434 41.52 -40.82 -19.19
C MET A 434 41.87 -39.73 -18.14
N GLY A 435 40.85 -39.32 -17.37
CA GLY A 435 41.00 -38.76 -16.01
C GLY A 435 39.77 -39.05 -15.13
N LYS A 436 39.91 -39.90 -14.10
CA LYS A 436 38.80 -40.32 -13.21
C LYS A 436 39.01 -39.85 -11.78
N ASN A 437 38.01 -39.20 -11.17
CA ASN A 437 37.51 -39.70 -9.88
C ASN A 437 36.09 -39.24 -9.49
N LYS A 438 35.47 -40.00 -8.57
CA LYS A 438 34.04 -39.97 -8.22
C LYS A 438 33.69 -38.93 -7.14
N LYS A 439 32.45 -38.45 -7.17
CA LYS A 439 31.45 -38.69 -6.09
C LYS A 439 30.01 -38.58 -6.62
N LYS A 440 29.06 -39.21 -5.92
CA LYS A 440 27.65 -39.35 -6.34
C LYS A 440 26.73 -38.38 -5.60
N THR A 441 25.68 -37.92 -6.30
CA THR A 441 24.30 -37.84 -5.77
C THR A 441 23.33 -38.19 -6.90
N ASN A 442 22.20 -38.82 -6.59
CA ASN A 442 21.27 -39.35 -7.60
C ASN A 442 20.21 -38.31 -8.01
N SER A 443 19.95 -38.20 -9.31
CA SER A 443 18.66 -37.72 -9.83
C SER A 443 17.88 -38.90 -10.44
N VAL A 444 16.57 -38.92 -10.24
CA VAL A 444 15.66 -39.97 -10.74
C VAL A 444 14.73 -39.35 -11.79
N PHE A 445 14.12 -40.19 -12.63
CA PHE A 445 13.23 -39.85 -13.75
C PHE A 445 13.91 -39.33 -15.03
N LYS A 446 14.53 -40.26 -15.76
CA LYS A 446 14.46 -40.22 -17.24
C LYS A 446 13.02 -40.55 -17.68
N VAL A 447 12.46 -39.76 -18.58
CA VAL A 447 11.27 -40.17 -19.36
C VAL A 447 11.77 -40.83 -20.66
N ALA A 448 11.40 -42.08 -20.89
CA ALA A 448 11.60 -42.74 -22.17
C ALA A 448 10.36 -42.50 -23.06
N GLY A 449 10.57 -42.02 -24.28
CA GLY A 449 9.51 -41.91 -25.28
C GLY A 449 9.56 -43.06 -26.29
N ALA A 450 8.43 -43.72 -26.55
CA ALA A 450 8.26 -44.58 -27.72
C ALA A 450 6.78 -44.86 -28.04
N LYS A 451 6.47 -44.86 -29.36
CA LYS A 451 5.38 -45.59 -30.04
C LYS A 451 3.92 -45.29 -29.64
N SER A 452 3.28 -44.52 -30.51
CA SER A 452 1.83 -44.54 -30.73
C SER A 452 1.34 -45.85 -31.36
N LEU A 453 0.14 -46.30 -31.01
CA LEU A 453 -0.68 -47.19 -31.85
C LEU A 453 -2.12 -46.66 -31.92
N LYS A 454 -2.77 -46.85 -33.08
CA LYS A 454 -4.14 -46.38 -33.36
C LYS A 454 -5.16 -47.39 -32.85
N LEU A 455 -6.33 -46.95 -32.37
CA LEU A 455 -7.62 -47.63 -32.56
C LEU A 455 -8.81 -46.69 -32.31
N LYS A 456 -10.02 -47.12 -32.72
CA LYS A 456 -11.19 -46.24 -32.93
C LYS A 456 -12.18 -46.21 -31.75
N ALA A 457 -12.79 -45.04 -31.56
CA ALA A 457 -14.17 -44.81 -31.11
C ALA A 457 -14.79 -45.70 -30.01
N LYS A 458 -14.84 -45.17 -28.76
CA LYS A 458 -16.03 -45.15 -27.87
C LYS A 458 -15.73 -44.38 -26.57
N ALA A 459 -15.87 -43.04 -26.60
CA ALA A 459 -15.62 -42.19 -25.44
C ALA A 459 -16.79 -42.22 -24.43
N LYS A 460 -16.85 -43.24 -23.57
CA LYS A 460 -17.71 -43.22 -22.38
C LYS A 460 -17.13 -42.23 -21.37
N ALA A 461 -17.92 -41.27 -20.90
CA ALA A 461 -17.41 -40.14 -20.11
C ALA A 461 -16.89 -40.56 -18.72
N VAL A 462 -15.56 -40.67 -18.59
CA VAL A 462 -14.90 -40.91 -17.30
C VAL A 462 -14.96 -39.64 -16.45
N LYS A 463 -15.88 -39.59 -15.49
CA LYS A 463 -15.81 -38.63 -14.37
C LYS A 463 -14.64 -39.02 -13.48
N THR A 464 -13.50 -38.35 -13.64
CA THR A 464 -12.36 -38.49 -12.72
C THR A 464 -12.79 -38.19 -11.28
N GLU A 465 -12.21 -38.90 -10.32
CA GLU A 465 -12.56 -38.80 -8.90
C GLU A 465 -12.39 -37.36 -8.37
N LEU A 466 -11.36 -36.64 -8.84
CA LEU A 466 -11.16 -35.20 -8.60
C LEU A 466 -12.38 -34.34 -8.95
N LYS A 467 -13.12 -34.65 -10.04
CA LYS A 467 -14.37 -33.95 -10.36
C LYS A 467 -15.51 -34.35 -9.43
N GLN A 468 -15.57 -35.60 -8.97
CA GLN A 468 -16.57 -36.02 -7.97
C GLN A 468 -16.31 -35.40 -6.59
N ILE A 469 -15.03 -35.31 -6.18
CA ILE A 469 -14.59 -34.66 -4.95
C ILE A 469 -14.94 -33.17 -4.98
N ASN A 470 -14.62 -32.44 -6.05
CA ASN A 470 -15.01 -31.02 -6.18
C ASN A 470 -16.53 -30.82 -6.17
N ILE A 471 -17.32 -31.74 -6.74
CA ILE A 471 -18.79 -31.68 -6.69
C ILE A 471 -19.30 -31.95 -5.26
N LYS A 472 -18.80 -32.98 -4.57
CA LYS A 472 -19.16 -33.28 -3.17
C LYS A 472 -18.76 -32.16 -2.20
N ASN A 473 -17.62 -31.52 -2.43
CA ASN A 473 -17.18 -30.37 -1.63
C ASN A 473 -18.10 -29.17 -1.87
N LYS A 474 -18.45 -28.87 -3.14
CA LYS A 474 -19.38 -27.78 -3.45
C LYS A 474 -20.80 -28.03 -2.92
N SER A 475 -21.29 -29.27 -2.93
CA SER A 475 -22.59 -29.58 -2.33
C SER A 475 -22.57 -29.43 -0.81
N LYS A 476 -21.50 -29.89 -0.12
CA LYS A 476 -21.35 -29.72 1.33
C LYS A 476 -21.25 -28.25 1.75
N ILE A 477 -20.55 -27.41 0.98
CA ILE A 477 -20.49 -25.96 1.27
C ILE A 477 -21.90 -25.36 1.20
N LEU A 478 -22.65 -25.64 0.13
CA LEU A 478 -24.05 -25.18 -0.04
C LEU A 478 -25.04 -25.77 0.99
N GLU A 479 -24.65 -26.82 1.70
CA GLU A 479 -25.42 -27.45 2.77
C GLU A 479 -25.13 -26.74 4.11
N VAL A 480 -23.85 -26.49 4.42
CA VAL A 480 -23.41 -25.68 5.57
C VAL A 480 -23.92 -24.23 5.47
N ASP A 481 -23.88 -23.60 4.29
CA ASP A 481 -24.42 -22.25 4.08
C ASP A 481 -25.91 -22.18 4.43
N LYS A 482 -26.68 -23.22 4.09
CA LYS A 482 -28.12 -23.31 4.44
C LYS A 482 -28.33 -23.56 5.92
N GLU A 483 -27.51 -24.40 6.56
CA GLU A 483 -27.56 -24.59 8.01
C GLU A 483 -27.25 -23.29 8.76
N LEU A 484 -26.28 -22.50 8.27
CA LEU A 484 -25.93 -21.20 8.85
C LEU A 484 -27.08 -20.19 8.75
N VAL A 485 -27.72 -20.07 7.59
CA VAL A 485 -28.91 -19.21 7.40
C VAL A 485 -30.07 -19.67 8.30
N ASN A 486 -30.35 -20.98 8.35
CA ASN A 486 -31.37 -21.54 9.24
C ASN A 486 -31.04 -21.31 10.73
N LEU A 487 -29.76 -21.25 11.11
CA LEU A 487 -29.34 -20.88 12.47
C LEU A 487 -29.60 -19.40 12.76
N GLN A 488 -29.28 -18.52 11.81
CA GLN A 488 -29.54 -17.08 11.93
C GLN A 488 -31.05 -16.77 12.04
N GLU A 489 -31.90 -17.44 11.27
CA GLU A 489 -33.36 -17.30 11.41
C GLU A 489 -33.87 -17.83 12.75
N LYS A 490 -33.36 -18.97 13.24
CA LYS A 490 -33.69 -19.48 14.58
C LYS A 490 -33.29 -18.51 15.69
N LEU A 491 -32.08 -17.96 15.64
CA LEU A 491 -31.59 -16.95 16.59
C LEU A 491 -32.41 -15.65 16.54
N ARG A 492 -32.89 -15.26 15.36
CA ARG A 492 -33.77 -14.10 15.18
C ARG A 492 -35.17 -14.32 15.78
N ASN A 493 -35.64 -15.56 15.81
CA ASN A 493 -36.96 -15.96 16.29
C ASN A 493 -37.00 -16.34 17.78
N THR A 494 -35.84 -16.46 18.47
CA THR A 494 -35.76 -16.71 19.92
C THR A 494 -35.46 -15.47 20.77
N ALA A 495 -35.34 -14.28 20.16
CA ALA A 495 -35.19 -13.02 20.88
C ALA A 495 -36.49 -12.64 21.65
N PRO A 496 -36.45 -12.36 22.97
CA PRO A 496 -37.63 -11.98 23.72
C PRO A 496 -38.22 -10.64 23.26
N GLN A 497 -39.55 -10.58 23.12
CA GLN A 497 -40.24 -9.29 22.91
C GLN A 497 -40.42 -8.57 24.25
N GLU A 498 -39.66 -7.50 24.48
CA GLU A 498 -39.91 -6.59 25.60
C GLU A 498 -41.24 -5.85 25.41
N LYS A 499 -42.18 -6.07 26.33
CA LYS A 499 -43.41 -5.28 26.43
C LYS A 499 -43.09 -3.89 26.97
N LYS A 500 -43.15 -2.86 26.12
CA LYS A 500 -43.27 -1.47 26.62
C LYS A 500 -44.73 -1.16 26.91
N GLU A 501 -45.06 -1.11 28.20
CA GLU A 501 -46.39 -0.71 28.66
C GLU A 501 -46.68 0.77 28.38
N LYS A 502 -47.97 1.11 28.25
CA LYS A 502 -48.45 2.47 28.00
C LYS A 502 -49.07 3.07 29.27
N SER A 503 -48.41 4.03 29.89
CA SER A 503 -49.09 5.01 30.75
C SER A 503 -49.95 5.95 29.88
N LYS A 504 -51.09 6.40 30.40
CA LYS A 504 -52.07 7.26 29.67
C LYS A 504 -52.32 8.58 30.40
N SER A 505 -51.98 9.70 29.76
CA SER A 505 -52.69 11.00 29.85
C SER A 505 -51.94 12.05 29.01
N GLY A 506 -52.58 12.97 28.29
CA GLY A 506 -54.02 13.10 28.03
C GLY A 506 -54.36 14.09 26.89
N SER A 507 -55.52 13.85 26.26
CA SER A 507 -56.37 14.79 25.51
C SER A 507 -55.80 15.71 24.40
N LYS A 508 -56.19 15.38 23.15
CA LYS A 508 -56.87 16.24 22.15
C LYS A 508 -56.17 17.50 21.59
N LEU A 509 -55.93 17.47 20.26
CA LEU A 509 -56.13 18.66 19.39
C LEU A 509 -57.62 19.06 19.35
N PRO A 510 -57.92 20.32 19.00
CA PRO A 510 -58.67 20.57 17.76
C PRO A 510 -57.89 21.46 16.78
N SER A 511 -58.51 21.80 15.64
CA SER A 511 -57.84 22.43 14.48
C SER A 511 -58.65 23.59 13.86
N LYS A 512 -57.97 24.38 13.01
CA LYS A 512 -58.48 25.41 12.07
C LYS A 512 -59.15 26.67 12.66
N ILE A 513 -58.68 27.85 12.23
CA ILE A 513 -59.36 28.74 11.25
C ILE A 513 -58.43 29.93 10.89
N ASN A 514 -58.78 30.66 9.82
CA ASN A 514 -58.14 31.87 9.26
C ASN A 514 -58.04 33.03 10.31
N SER A 515 -57.38 34.18 10.10
CA SER A 515 -57.18 34.97 8.86
C SER A 515 -56.11 36.08 9.01
N ASN A 516 -55.85 36.82 7.91
CA ASN A 516 -55.64 38.29 7.76
C ASN A 516 -55.19 39.13 8.99
N SER A 517 -54.32 40.14 8.87
CA SER A 517 -53.67 40.78 7.70
C SER A 517 -52.45 41.62 8.13
N ASP A 518 -51.76 42.24 7.15
CA ASP A 518 -50.92 43.46 7.30
C ASP A 518 -49.62 43.34 8.14
N SER A 519 -48.55 44.12 7.92
CA SER A 519 -48.08 44.84 6.72
C SER A 519 -46.56 45.09 6.86
N ASN A 520 -45.96 45.85 5.93
CA ASN A 520 -44.67 46.57 5.97
C ASN A 520 -43.90 46.56 7.32
N VAL A 521 -42.56 46.38 7.36
CA VAL A 521 -41.56 47.27 6.73
C VAL A 521 -40.26 46.52 6.40
N ASN A 522 -39.55 46.98 5.35
CA ASN A 522 -38.19 46.59 4.99
C ASN A 522 -37.21 47.78 5.12
N VAL A 523 -36.28 47.73 6.09
CA VAL A 523 -35.00 48.49 6.18
C VAL A 523 -34.08 47.59 7.03
N GLU A 524 -33.00 46.98 6.55
CA GLU A 524 -31.72 47.48 5.98
C GLU A 524 -30.69 47.93 7.05
N GLN A 525 -29.42 47.60 6.79
CA GLN A 525 -28.18 48.05 7.45
C GLN A 525 -27.95 47.71 8.94
N LEU A 526 -26.92 46.87 9.18
CA LEU A 526 -25.72 47.37 9.87
C LEU A 526 -24.49 46.56 9.43
N ASN A 527 -23.40 47.28 9.15
CA ASN A 527 -22.15 46.75 8.61
C ASN A 527 -21.04 46.72 9.69
N ALA A 528 -19.93 46.09 9.34
CA ALA A 528 -18.57 46.34 9.82
C ALA A 528 -18.08 45.70 11.15
N MET A 529 -17.20 44.70 10.96
CA MET A 529 -15.81 44.65 11.44
C MET A 529 -15.47 44.25 12.90
N GLN A 530 -14.27 43.68 13.01
CA GLN A 530 -13.44 43.39 14.19
C GLN A 530 -13.95 42.25 15.11
N LEU A 531 -13.13 41.27 15.50
CA LEU A 531 -11.67 41.05 15.32
C LEU A 531 -11.38 39.75 14.53
#